data_AF-A0A2H1EB40-F1
#
_entry.id   AF-A0A2H1EB40-F1
#
_cell.length_a   1.000
_cell.length_b   1.000
_cell.length_c   1.000
_cell.angle_alpha   90.00
_cell.angle_beta   90.00
_cell.angle_gamma   90.00
#
_symmetry.space_group_name_H-M   'P 1'
#
loop_
_entity.id
_entity.type
_entity.pdbx_description
1 polymer ?
#
loop_
_entity_poly.entity_id
_entity_poly.type
_entity_poly.pdbx_seq_one_letter_code
_entity_poly.pdbx_strand_id
1 'polypeptide(L)'
;MFEVNNNKMNDERIDEIGENHVSTSAKTPLRPDAFDISDSEKIEKIQESVKDILETLGMDLTDDSMKGTPRRVAKAFVNEIFMGLNPENKPKASTFDNNYNYGEMLVEKNIVVYSTCEHHLLPIVGRAHVAYISNGKVIGLSKMNRIVEYFSKRPQVQERLTMQVVQAMQEALGTEDVACVIDAKHLCVNSRGIKDIESSTVTAEFGGKFKDKETKREFLDYLKMNTEFN
;
A
#
# COMPACT_ATOMS: atom_id res chain seq x y z
N MET A 1 18.55 -36.67 25.59
CA MET A 1 17.42 -36.46 24.65
C MET A 1 17.20 -34.96 24.62
N PHE A 2 17.81 -34.26 23.67
CA PHE A 2 17.62 -32.83 23.49
C PHE A 2 16.38 -32.68 22.63
N GLU A 3 15.25 -32.33 23.23
CA GLU A 3 14.11 -31.80 22.47
C GLU A 3 14.54 -30.43 21.94
N VAL A 4 15.01 -30.41 20.70
CA VAL A 4 15.15 -29.17 19.95
C VAL A 4 13.74 -28.66 19.76
N ASN A 5 13.44 -27.54 20.41
CA ASN A 5 12.11 -26.97 20.48
C ASN A 5 11.76 -26.41 19.08
N ASN A 6 11.16 -27.25 18.23
CA ASN A 6 10.83 -26.94 16.83
C ASN A 6 10.03 -25.63 16.66
N ASN A 7 9.31 -25.17 17.70
CA ASN A 7 8.64 -23.87 17.69
C ASN A 7 9.62 -22.70 17.65
N LYS A 8 10.71 -22.73 18.43
CA LYS A 8 11.69 -21.62 18.46
C LYS A 8 12.39 -21.43 17.12
N MET A 9 12.78 -22.53 16.46
CA MET A 9 13.42 -22.47 15.14
C MET A 9 12.45 -22.00 14.04
N ASN A 10 11.15 -22.27 14.19
CA ASN A 10 10.13 -21.77 13.26
C ASN A 10 9.85 -20.29 13.48
N ASP A 11 9.76 -19.83 14.73
CA ASP A 11 9.55 -18.41 15.06
C ASP A 11 10.74 -17.57 14.57
N GLU A 12 11.99 -18.00 14.86
CA GLU A 12 13.21 -17.32 14.38
C GLU A 12 13.26 -17.23 12.85
N ARG A 13 12.82 -18.28 12.14
CA ARG A 13 12.77 -18.28 10.68
C ARG A 13 11.65 -17.40 10.12
N ILE A 14 10.51 -17.31 10.80
CA ILE A 14 9.40 -16.44 10.41
C ILE A 14 9.82 -14.97 10.59
N ASP A 15 10.45 -14.66 11.71
CA ASP A 15 11.02 -13.35 12.00
C ASP A 15 12.08 -12.97 10.96
N GLU A 16 12.99 -13.88 10.62
CA GLU A 16 13.98 -13.66 9.55
C GLU A 16 13.33 -13.39 8.18
N ILE A 17 12.26 -14.10 7.81
CA ILE A 17 11.60 -13.88 6.51
C ILE A 17 10.89 -12.51 6.50
N GLY A 18 10.25 -12.12 7.61
CA GLY A 18 9.62 -10.82 7.77
C GLY A 18 10.63 -9.66 7.76
N GLU A 19 11.75 -9.81 8.47
CA GLU A 19 12.81 -8.80 8.54
C GLU A 19 13.60 -8.70 7.23
N ASN A 20 13.78 -9.80 6.48
CA ASN A 20 14.51 -9.80 5.21
C ASN A 20 13.70 -9.31 4.00
N HIS A 21 12.46 -8.83 4.19
CA HIS A 21 11.64 -8.23 3.13
C HIS A 21 11.55 -9.08 1.84
N VAL A 22 11.50 -10.42 1.95
CA VAL A 22 11.53 -11.30 0.77
C VAL A 22 10.17 -11.23 0.04
N SER A 23 9.99 -10.23 -0.81
CA SER A 23 8.81 -10.06 -1.66
C SER A 23 8.84 -11.09 -2.78
N THR A 24 8.11 -12.19 -2.60
CA THR A 24 8.00 -13.25 -3.62
C THR A 24 6.83 -13.05 -4.58
N SER A 25 5.95 -12.07 -4.34
CA SER A 25 4.74 -11.88 -5.15
C SER A 25 4.19 -10.46 -5.13
N ALA A 26 3.70 -10.01 -6.29
CA ALA A 26 2.85 -8.82 -6.42
C ALA A 26 1.46 -9.01 -5.76
N LYS A 27 1.09 -10.22 -5.35
CA LYS A 27 -0.20 -10.50 -4.70
C LYS A 27 -0.07 -10.34 -3.18
N THR A 28 -1.01 -9.60 -2.59
CA THR A 28 -1.17 -9.56 -1.12
C THR A 28 -1.57 -10.96 -0.63
N PRO A 29 -0.89 -11.51 0.40
CA PRO A 29 -1.15 -12.88 0.85
C PRO A 29 -2.46 -12.96 1.63
N LEU A 30 -3.54 -13.31 0.92
CA LEU A 30 -4.87 -13.49 1.49
C LEU A 30 -5.19 -14.99 1.64
N ARG A 31 -5.91 -15.32 2.71
CA ARG A 31 -6.49 -16.65 2.88
C ARG A 31 -7.62 -16.90 1.86
N PRO A 32 -7.88 -18.16 1.47
CA PRO A 32 -8.99 -18.50 0.58
C PRO A 32 -10.37 -18.04 1.07
N ASP A 33 -10.56 -17.98 2.39
CA ASP A 33 -11.81 -17.66 3.09
C ASP A 33 -11.84 -16.23 3.67
N ALA A 34 -10.95 -15.34 3.19
CA ALA A 34 -10.78 -13.99 3.76
C ALA A 34 -12.05 -13.11 3.73
N PHE A 35 -13.06 -13.50 2.95
CA PHE A 35 -14.30 -12.75 2.75
C PHE A 35 -15.57 -13.55 3.11
N ASP A 36 -15.43 -14.69 3.80
CA ASP A 36 -16.56 -15.55 4.19
C ASP A 36 -17.42 -14.93 5.30
N ILE A 37 -16.84 -14.05 6.11
CA ILE A 37 -17.53 -13.33 7.18
C ILE A 37 -17.69 -11.85 6.84
N SER A 38 -18.81 -11.28 7.31
CA SER A 38 -19.14 -9.88 7.08
C SER A 38 -18.16 -8.92 7.76
N ASP A 39 -18.08 -7.68 7.25
CA ASP A 39 -17.24 -6.64 7.87
C ASP A 39 -17.69 -6.33 9.32
N SER A 40 -18.99 -6.39 9.60
CA SER A 40 -19.51 -6.26 10.97
C SER A 40 -18.97 -7.36 11.90
N GLU A 41 -18.94 -8.61 11.44
CA GLU A 41 -18.41 -9.74 12.21
C GLU A 41 -16.88 -9.62 12.39
N LYS A 42 -16.15 -9.15 11.38
CA LYS A 42 -14.71 -8.85 11.51
C LYS A 42 -14.47 -7.79 12.59
N ILE A 43 -15.26 -6.72 12.60
CA ILE A 43 -15.15 -5.64 13.59
C ILE A 43 -15.36 -6.18 15.00
N GLU A 44 -16.37 -7.03 15.22
CA GLU A 44 -16.63 -7.64 16.53
C GLU A 44 -15.46 -8.51 17.00
N LYS A 45 -14.94 -9.40 16.13
CA LYS A 45 -13.80 -10.25 16.46
C LYS A 45 -12.51 -9.47 16.75
N ILE A 46 -12.22 -8.45 15.93
CA ILE A 46 -11.02 -7.60 16.12
C ILE A 46 -11.17 -6.75 17.39
N GLN A 47 -12.37 -6.24 17.69
CA GLN A 47 -12.62 -5.48 18.90
C GLN A 47 -12.26 -6.28 20.15
N GLU A 48 -12.69 -7.53 20.25
CA GLU A 48 -12.33 -8.39 21.40
C GLU A 48 -10.83 -8.67 21.46
N SER A 49 -10.17 -8.85 20.31
CA SER A 49 -8.73 -9.06 20.25
C SER A 49 -7.94 -7.82 20.70
N VAL A 50 -8.36 -6.63 20.28
CA VAL A 50 -7.73 -5.36 20.69
C VAL A 50 -7.98 -5.09 22.17
N LYS A 51 -9.17 -5.44 22.68
CA LYS A 51 -9.48 -5.36 24.10
C LYS A 51 -8.50 -6.20 24.91
N ASP A 52 -8.30 -7.47 24.53
CA ASP A 52 -7.37 -8.40 25.17
C ASP A 52 -5.93 -7.87 25.15
N ILE A 53 -5.48 -7.31 24.01
CA ILE A 53 -4.16 -6.66 23.91
C ILE A 53 -4.03 -5.52 24.93
N LEU A 54 -5.02 -4.64 25.02
CA LEU A 54 -4.97 -3.47 25.91
C LEU A 54 -5.02 -3.87 27.39
N GLU A 55 -5.88 -4.82 27.77
CA GLU A 55 -5.95 -5.34 29.13
C GLU A 55 -4.65 -6.06 29.52
N THR A 56 -4.06 -6.83 28.59
CA THR A 56 -2.76 -7.48 28.78
C THR A 56 -1.63 -6.48 29.00
N LEU A 57 -1.68 -5.31 28.34
CA LEU A 57 -0.76 -4.19 28.57
C LEU A 57 -1.02 -3.44 29.88
N GLY A 58 -2.07 -3.81 30.63
CA GLY A 58 -2.45 -3.18 31.90
C GLY A 58 -3.25 -1.88 31.74
N MET A 59 -3.87 -1.65 30.58
CA MET A 59 -4.69 -0.46 30.35
C MET A 59 -6.05 -0.58 31.06
N ASP A 60 -6.48 0.50 31.72
CA ASP A 60 -7.82 0.58 32.33
C ASP A 60 -8.88 0.90 31.27
N LEU A 61 -9.69 -0.11 30.90
CA LEU A 61 -10.78 0.04 29.94
C LEU A 61 -12.10 0.49 30.58
N THR A 62 -12.11 0.80 31.88
CA THR A 62 -13.24 1.50 32.52
C THR A 62 -13.17 3.02 32.32
N ASP A 63 -11.99 3.55 32.01
CA ASP A 63 -11.78 4.96 31.66
C ASP A 63 -12.61 5.40 30.44
N ASP A 64 -13.19 6.60 30.53
CA ASP A 64 -14.11 7.13 29.51
C ASP A 64 -13.44 7.37 28.15
N SER A 65 -12.15 7.70 28.13
CA SER A 65 -11.39 7.91 26.89
C SER A 65 -11.04 6.57 26.22
N MET A 66 -10.67 5.57 27.03
CA MET A 66 -10.13 4.29 26.55
C MET A 66 -11.18 3.21 26.28
N LYS A 67 -12.32 3.21 26.97
CA LYS A 67 -13.37 2.16 26.80
C LYS A 67 -13.85 1.97 25.36
N GLY A 68 -13.78 3.01 24.54
CA GLY A 68 -14.15 2.97 23.12
C GLY A 68 -13.01 2.60 22.16
N THR A 69 -11.75 2.53 22.63
CA THR A 69 -10.58 2.29 21.79
C THR A 69 -10.63 0.97 21.03
N PRO A 70 -10.98 -0.18 21.64
CA PRO A 70 -11.05 -1.45 20.91
C PRO A 70 -11.94 -1.38 19.66
N ARG A 71 -13.12 -0.75 19.81
CA ARG A 71 -14.07 -0.58 18.70
C ARG A 71 -13.54 0.37 17.63
N ARG A 72 -12.90 1.47 18.02
CA ARG A 72 -12.32 2.44 17.08
C ARG A 72 -11.20 1.80 16.25
N VAL A 73 -10.31 1.03 16.89
CA VAL A 73 -9.24 0.30 16.19
C VAL A 73 -9.82 -0.72 15.22
N ALA A 74 -10.80 -1.53 15.66
CA ALA A 74 -11.44 -2.51 14.80
C ALA A 74 -12.11 -1.88 13.57
N LYS A 75 -12.85 -0.78 13.77
CA LYS A 75 -13.45 -0.01 12.66
C LYS A 75 -12.41 0.56 11.71
N ALA A 76 -11.34 1.15 12.24
CA ALA A 76 -10.28 1.70 11.42
C ALA A 76 -9.63 0.61 10.55
N PHE A 77 -9.35 -0.57 11.12
CA PHE A 77 -8.77 -1.69 10.39
C PHE A 77 -9.68 -2.15 9.24
N VAL A 78 -10.95 -2.42 9.52
CA VAL A 78 -11.87 -3.02 8.54
C VAL A 78 -12.34 -1.99 7.50
N ASN A 79 -12.75 -0.81 7.94
CA ASN A 79 -13.46 0.14 7.08
C ASN A 79 -12.56 1.20 6.44
N GLU A 80 -11.34 1.40 6.94
CA GLU A 80 -10.51 2.55 6.57
C GLU A 80 -9.12 2.13 6.07
N ILE A 81 -8.25 1.63 6.94
CA ILE A 81 -6.83 1.45 6.61
C ILE A 81 -6.55 0.16 5.84
N PHE A 82 -7.41 -0.87 5.95
CA PHE A 82 -7.32 -2.12 5.18
C PHE A 82 -8.49 -2.36 4.23
N MET A 83 -9.29 -1.32 3.94
CA MET A 83 -10.44 -1.44 3.03
C MET A 83 -10.06 -1.94 1.63
N GLY A 84 -8.80 -1.73 1.21
CA GLY A 84 -8.26 -2.15 -0.08
C GLY A 84 -8.02 -3.66 -0.20
N LEU A 85 -8.19 -4.42 0.88
CA LEU A 85 -8.22 -5.88 0.83
C LEU A 85 -9.50 -6.39 0.16
N ASN A 86 -10.65 -5.75 0.40
CA ASN A 86 -11.93 -6.17 -0.18
C ASN A 86 -11.95 -5.84 -1.69
N PRO A 87 -12.05 -6.84 -2.59
CA PRO A 87 -12.12 -6.62 -4.03
C PRO A 87 -13.29 -5.75 -4.48
N GLU A 88 -14.40 -5.71 -3.73
CA GLU A 88 -15.55 -4.85 -4.03
C GLU A 88 -15.23 -3.36 -3.95
N ASN A 89 -14.20 -3.00 -3.17
CA ASN A 89 -13.70 -1.63 -3.06
C ASN A 89 -12.76 -1.24 -4.21
N LYS A 90 -12.40 -2.17 -5.12
CA LYS A 90 -11.54 -1.86 -6.27
C LYS A 90 -12.23 -0.79 -7.14
N PRO A 91 -11.56 0.34 -7.43
CA PRO A 91 -12.18 1.40 -8.22
C PRO A 91 -12.51 0.88 -9.62
N LYS A 92 -13.73 1.17 -10.09
CA LYS A 92 -14.09 0.92 -11.49
C LYS A 92 -13.20 1.79 -12.39
N ALA A 93 -12.44 1.13 -13.26
CA ALA A 93 -11.64 1.81 -14.27
C ALA A 93 -12.58 2.50 -15.26
N SER A 94 -12.63 3.84 -15.21
CA SER A 94 -13.29 4.63 -16.24
C SER A 94 -12.22 5.11 -17.22
N THR A 95 -12.07 4.39 -18.32
CA THR A 95 -11.28 4.81 -19.47
C THR A 95 -12.18 5.36 -20.56
N PHE A 96 -11.66 6.31 -21.34
CA PHE A 96 -12.32 6.86 -22.52
C PHE A 96 -11.39 6.80 -23.72
N ASP A 97 -11.98 6.78 -24.91
CA ASP A 97 -11.22 6.77 -26.16
C ASP A 97 -10.41 8.05 -26.29
N ASN A 98 -9.15 7.91 -26.71
CA ASN A 98 -8.22 9.02 -26.89
C ASN A 98 -8.54 9.77 -28.20
N ASN A 99 -9.69 10.43 -28.26
CA ASN A 99 -10.13 11.20 -29.42
C ASN A 99 -9.22 12.42 -29.72
N TYR A 100 -8.35 12.78 -28.78
CA TYR A 100 -7.39 13.86 -28.93
C TYR A 100 -6.09 13.42 -29.62
N ASN A 101 -5.90 12.12 -29.87
CA ASN A 101 -4.64 11.53 -30.36
C ASN A 101 -3.42 12.00 -29.53
N TYR A 102 -3.61 12.18 -28.22
CA TYR A 102 -2.53 12.59 -27.33
C TYR A 102 -1.58 11.41 -27.12
N GLY A 103 -0.41 11.47 -27.75
CA GLY A 103 0.60 10.39 -27.76
C GLY A 103 1.74 10.57 -26.77
N GLU A 104 1.75 11.68 -26.02
CA GLU A 104 2.82 12.02 -25.08
C GLU A 104 2.61 11.36 -23.71
N MET A 105 3.66 11.39 -22.89
CA MET A 105 3.63 10.93 -21.51
C MET A 105 2.66 11.77 -20.66
N LEU A 106 1.75 11.10 -19.96
CA LEU A 106 0.95 11.72 -18.91
C LEU A 106 1.53 11.36 -17.55
N VAL A 107 1.72 12.36 -16.68
CA VAL A 107 2.21 12.17 -15.31
C VAL A 107 1.26 12.78 -14.29
N GLU A 108 0.71 11.94 -13.42
CA GLU A 108 0.04 12.36 -12.18
C GLU A 108 1.05 12.23 -11.04
N LYS A 109 1.56 13.36 -10.55
CA LYS A 109 2.60 13.43 -9.52
C LYS A 109 2.03 13.90 -8.17
N ASN A 110 2.71 13.56 -7.08
CA ASN A 110 2.35 13.95 -5.71
C ASN A 110 1.04 13.35 -5.21
N ILE A 111 0.67 12.15 -5.67
CA ILE A 111 -0.47 11.41 -5.15
C ILE A 111 -0.16 11.02 -3.70
N VAL A 112 -1.04 11.36 -2.76
CA VAL A 112 -0.85 11.04 -1.35
C VAL A 112 -0.89 9.54 -1.12
N VAL A 113 0.13 9.00 -0.44
CA VAL A 113 0.17 7.60 0.01
C VAL A 113 0.09 7.56 1.53
N TYR A 114 -0.96 6.91 2.02
CA TYR A 114 -1.10 6.47 3.41
C TYR A 114 -1.37 4.96 3.40
N SER A 115 -0.34 4.20 3.77
CA SER A 115 -0.37 2.75 3.86
C SER A 115 0.10 2.28 5.24
N THR A 116 0.27 0.98 5.41
CA THR A 116 0.64 0.35 6.68
C THR A 116 1.63 -0.78 6.40
N CYS A 117 2.81 -0.73 7.02
CA CYS A 117 3.82 -1.77 6.89
C CYS A 117 3.28 -3.08 7.47
N GLU A 118 3.27 -4.16 6.68
CA GLU A 118 2.70 -5.43 7.12
C GLU A 118 3.44 -6.10 8.27
N HIS A 119 4.73 -5.81 8.44
CA HIS A 119 5.57 -6.42 9.47
C HIS A 119 5.26 -5.89 10.88
N HIS A 120 4.80 -4.63 10.98
CA HIS A 120 4.65 -3.95 12.27
C HIS A 120 3.30 -3.26 12.45
N LEU A 121 2.46 -3.25 11.41
CA LEU A 121 1.21 -2.53 11.34
C LEU A 121 1.36 -1.03 11.67
N LEU A 122 2.52 -0.45 11.33
CA LEU A 122 2.82 0.97 11.49
C LEU A 122 2.69 1.72 10.17
N PRO A 123 2.36 3.03 10.19
CA PRO A 123 2.11 3.79 8.97
C PRO A 123 3.30 3.84 8.01
N ILE A 124 2.99 3.78 6.72
CA ILE A 124 3.86 4.19 5.61
C ILE A 124 3.24 5.46 5.03
N VAL A 125 3.99 6.56 5.02
CA VAL A 125 3.48 7.88 4.60
C VAL A 125 4.38 8.43 3.51
N GLY A 126 3.81 8.76 2.35
CA GLY A 126 4.61 9.18 1.20
C GLY A 126 3.85 9.82 0.07
N ARG A 127 4.48 9.78 -1.10
CA ARG A 127 3.95 10.24 -2.37
C ARG A 127 4.19 9.19 -3.45
N ALA A 128 3.16 8.96 -4.26
CA ALA A 128 3.27 8.20 -5.50
C ALA A 128 3.24 9.16 -6.69
N HIS A 129 3.97 8.77 -7.73
CA HIS A 129 4.00 9.43 -9.02
C HIS A 129 3.74 8.35 -10.06
N VAL A 130 2.69 8.52 -10.85
CA VAL A 130 2.25 7.51 -11.80
C VAL A 130 2.24 8.14 -13.18
N ALA A 131 2.84 7.44 -14.14
CA ALA A 131 2.90 7.86 -15.52
C ALA A 131 2.41 6.78 -16.46
N TYR A 132 1.87 7.18 -17.62
CA TYR A 132 1.59 6.26 -18.72
C TYR A 132 1.70 6.95 -20.08
N ILE A 133 1.85 6.16 -21.13
CA ILE A 133 1.73 6.61 -22.52
C ILE A 133 0.49 5.94 -23.11
N SER A 134 -0.44 6.74 -23.64
CA SER A 134 -1.69 6.22 -24.19
C SER A 134 -1.44 5.38 -25.43
N ASN A 135 -2.14 4.25 -25.54
CA ASN A 135 -2.26 3.45 -26.76
C ASN A 135 -3.70 3.46 -27.29
N GLY A 136 -4.36 4.62 -27.24
CA GLY A 136 -5.75 4.80 -27.69
C GLY A 136 -6.78 4.92 -26.58
N LYS A 137 -6.40 4.69 -25.32
CA LYS A 137 -7.24 4.93 -24.13
C LYS A 137 -6.60 5.94 -23.18
N VAL A 138 -7.43 6.75 -22.56
CA VAL A 138 -7.05 7.68 -21.50
C VAL A 138 -7.82 7.30 -20.23
N ILE A 139 -7.14 7.30 -19.09
CA ILE A 139 -7.77 7.10 -17.79
C ILE A 139 -8.12 8.45 -17.16
N GLY A 140 -9.28 8.55 -16.51
CA GLY A 140 -9.62 9.77 -15.76
C GLY A 140 -8.61 10.01 -14.64
N LEU A 141 -8.07 11.24 -14.53
CA LEU A 141 -6.99 11.58 -13.59
C LEU A 141 -7.25 11.08 -12.17
N SER A 142 -8.43 11.41 -11.62
CA SER A 142 -8.83 10.96 -10.27
C SER A 142 -8.93 9.44 -10.06
N LYS A 143 -8.81 8.62 -11.12
CA LYS A 143 -8.76 7.16 -10.99
C LYS A 143 -7.36 6.66 -10.71
N MET A 144 -6.32 7.36 -11.16
CA MET A 144 -4.94 7.06 -10.81
C MET A 144 -4.76 7.18 -9.29
N ASN A 145 -5.26 8.26 -8.69
CA ASN A 145 -5.24 8.46 -7.24
C ASN A 145 -6.03 7.36 -6.50
N ARG A 146 -7.20 6.98 -7.01
CA ARG A 146 -8.01 5.91 -6.40
C ARG A 146 -7.38 4.52 -6.51
N ILE A 147 -6.66 4.23 -7.59
CA ILE A 147 -5.90 2.98 -7.74
C ILE A 147 -4.78 2.94 -6.71
N VAL A 148 -3.99 4.02 -6.60
CA VAL A 148 -2.95 4.15 -5.57
C VAL A 148 -3.54 3.99 -4.18
N GLU A 149 -4.64 4.67 -3.87
CA GLU A 149 -5.33 4.57 -2.58
C GLU A 149 -5.77 3.13 -2.29
N TYR A 150 -6.48 2.49 -3.22
CA TYR A 150 -6.97 1.13 -3.06
C TYR A 150 -5.85 0.15 -2.70
N PHE A 151 -4.70 0.19 -3.39
CA PHE A 151 -3.58 -0.67 -3.04
C PHE A 151 -2.85 -0.21 -1.77
N SER A 152 -2.82 1.08 -1.47
CA SER A 152 -2.22 1.61 -0.24
C SER A 152 -3.02 1.21 1.01
N LYS A 153 -4.35 1.01 0.90
CA LYS A 153 -5.21 0.58 2.01
C LYS A 153 -5.14 -0.94 2.26
N ARG A 154 -3.94 -1.45 2.47
CA ARG A 154 -3.62 -2.84 2.82
C ARG A 154 -2.43 -2.85 3.78
N PRO A 155 -2.20 -3.94 4.54
CA PRO A 155 -0.86 -4.26 5.00
C PRO A 155 0.03 -4.44 3.77
N GLN A 156 1.16 -3.73 3.73
CA GLN A 156 2.00 -3.62 2.53
C GLN A 156 3.49 -3.77 2.80
N VAL A 157 4.15 -4.16 1.71
CA VAL A 157 5.56 -3.92 1.38
C VAL A 157 5.59 -2.90 0.25
N GLN A 158 6.46 -1.88 0.33
CA GLN A 158 6.40 -0.74 -0.59
C GLN A 158 6.68 -1.17 -2.05
N GLU A 159 7.61 -2.08 -2.25
CA GLU A 159 7.95 -2.71 -3.53
C GLU A 159 6.70 -3.35 -4.16
N ARG A 160 5.96 -4.12 -3.35
CA ARG A 160 4.72 -4.77 -3.79
C ARG A 160 3.65 -3.75 -4.16
N LEU A 161 3.48 -2.71 -3.34
CA LEU A 161 2.56 -1.62 -3.61
C LEU A 161 2.86 -0.97 -4.98
N THR A 162 4.14 -0.67 -5.27
CA THR A 162 4.55 -0.08 -6.55
C THR A 162 4.21 -0.99 -7.73
N MET A 163 4.51 -2.29 -7.62
CA MET A 163 4.17 -3.28 -8.66
C MET A 163 2.66 -3.39 -8.89
N GLN A 164 1.87 -3.43 -7.82
CA GLN A 164 0.40 -3.54 -7.90
C GLN A 164 -0.23 -2.34 -8.60
N VAL A 165 0.26 -1.13 -8.33
CA VAL A 165 -0.21 0.10 -8.98
C VAL A 165 0.07 0.04 -10.49
N VAL A 166 1.28 -0.34 -10.91
CA VAL A 166 1.62 -0.46 -12.33
C VAL A 166 0.75 -1.52 -13.01
N GLN A 167 0.64 -2.72 -12.45
CA GLN A 167 -0.16 -3.80 -13.03
C GLN A 167 -1.63 -3.42 -13.19
N ALA A 168 -2.24 -2.77 -12.20
CA ALA A 168 -3.63 -2.34 -12.28
C ALA A 168 -3.86 -1.23 -13.31
N MET A 169 -2.89 -0.33 -13.46
CA MET A 169 -2.91 0.71 -14.48
C MET A 169 -2.76 0.12 -15.89
N GLN A 170 -1.85 -0.85 -16.07
CA GLN A 170 -1.68 -1.58 -17.33
C GLN A 170 -2.96 -2.32 -17.73
N GLU A 171 -3.58 -3.03 -16.77
CA GLU A 171 -4.88 -3.70 -16.96
C GLU A 171 -5.97 -2.71 -17.38
N ALA A 172 -6.09 -1.57 -16.68
CA ALA A 172 -7.10 -0.57 -16.96
C ALA A 172 -6.93 0.08 -18.34
N LEU A 173 -5.69 0.40 -18.72
CA LEU A 173 -5.38 1.11 -19.96
C LEU A 173 -5.23 0.19 -21.17
N GLY A 174 -4.95 -1.11 -20.97
CA GLY A 174 -4.62 -2.04 -22.05
C GLY A 174 -3.28 -1.73 -22.72
N THR A 175 -2.31 -1.24 -21.95
CA THR A 175 -0.95 -0.92 -22.43
C THR A 175 0.08 -1.30 -21.38
N GLU A 176 1.26 -1.74 -21.82
CA GLU A 176 2.40 -2.00 -20.94
C GLU A 176 3.13 -0.72 -20.54
N ASP A 177 2.89 0.38 -21.27
CA ASP A 177 3.59 1.67 -21.12
C ASP A 177 3.08 2.44 -19.90
N VAL A 178 3.45 1.97 -18.70
CA VAL A 178 3.10 2.55 -17.40
C VAL A 178 4.32 2.54 -16.50
N ALA A 179 4.48 3.57 -15.66
CA ALA A 179 5.48 3.60 -14.59
C ALA A 179 4.91 4.14 -13.29
N CYS A 180 5.49 3.72 -12.17
CA CYS A 180 5.21 4.26 -10.86
C CYS A 180 6.51 4.44 -10.07
N VAL A 181 6.64 5.59 -9.39
CA VAL A 181 7.66 5.84 -8.37
C VAL A 181 6.94 6.18 -7.07
N ILE A 182 7.35 5.56 -5.96
CA ILE A 182 6.85 5.88 -4.62
C ILE A 182 8.03 6.26 -3.75
N ASP A 183 7.94 7.41 -3.10
CA ASP A 183 8.87 7.86 -2.04
C ASP A 183 8.09 7.96 -0.73
N ALA A 184 8.47 7.18 0.28
CA ALA A 184 7.75 7.11 1.54
C ALA A 184 8.65 6.95 2.76
N LYS A 185 8.19 7.51 3.88
CA LYS A 185 8.73 7.26 5.22
C LYS A 185 8.00 6.08 5.86
N HIS A 186 8.77 5.24 6.55
CA HIS A 186 8.27 4.04 7.21
C HIS A 186 8.34 4.23 8.72
N LEU A 187 7.19 4.35 9.40
CA LEU A 187 7.22 4.60 10.85
C LEU A 187 7.80 3.42 11.64
N CYS A 188 7.83 2.21 11.07
CA CYS A 188 8.55 1.09 11.66
C CYS A 188 10.08 1.28 11.72
N VAL A 189 10.65 2.16 10.89
CA VAL A 189 12.07 2.57 10.90
C VAL A 189 12.24 3.88 11.68
N ASN A 190 11.29 4.82 11.53
CA ASN A 190 11.43 6.17 12.07
C ASN A 190 11.06 6.28 13.57
N SER A 191 10.05 5.56 14.06
CA SER A 191 9.54 5.74 15.45
C SER A 191 9.99 4.67 16.44
N ARG A 192 10.51 3.53 15.94
CA ARG A 192 11.02 2.42 16.75
C ARG A 192 12.28 1.83 16.12
N GLY A 193 12.90 0.86 16.80
CA GLY A 193 14.12 0.22 16.31
C GLY A 193 15.25 1.23 16.18
N ILE A 194 15.74 1.44 14.95
CA ILE A 194 16.83 2.37 14.63
C ILE A 194 16.46 3.85 14.79
N LYS A 195 15.17 4.20 14.71
CA LYS A 195 14.62 5.55 14.93
C LYS A 195 15.21 6.63 14.00
N ASP A 196 15.42 6.29 12.72
CA ASP A 196 15.91 7.23 11.72
C ASP A 196 14.76 8.09 11.19
N ILE A 197 14.68 9.34 11.65
CA ILE A 197 13.60 10.27 11.27
C ILE A 197 13.80 10.91 9.90
N GLU A 198 15.02 10.91 9.37
CA GLU A 198 15.39 11.61 8.14
C GLU A 198 15.15 10.74 6.91
N SER A 199 15.45 9.44 7.02
CA SER A 199 15.36 8.51 5.91
C SER A 199 13.98 8.43 5.26
N SER A 200 13.99 8.19 3.94
CA SER A 200 12.84 7.74 3.15
C SER A 200 13.29 6.64 2.20
N THR A 201 12.34 5.82 1.75
CA THR A 201 12.57 4.72 0.81
C THR A 201 11.90 5.03 -0.52
N VAL A 202 12.67 4.92 -1.60
CA VAL A 202 12.18 5.12 -2.97
C VAL A 202 12.12 3.78 -3.69
N THR A 203 10.94 3.44 -4.22
CA THR A 203 10.71 2.27 -5.06
C THR A 203 10.18 2.71 -6.42
N ALA A 204 10.50 1.95 -7.47
CA ALA A 204 10.04 2.24 -8.82
C ALA A 204 9.75 0.96 -9.59
N GLU A 205 8.70 0.99 -10.41
CA GLU A 205 8.36 -0.05 -11.38
C GLU A 205 8.15 0.60 -12.75
N PHE A 206 8.78 0.05 -13.78
CA PHE A 206 8.78 0.61 -15.14
C PHE A 206 8.34 -0.45 -16.15
N GLY A 207 7.17 -0.24 -16.76
CA GLY A 207 6.60 -1.06 -17.82
C GLY A 207 6.85 -0.50 -19.21
N GLY A 208 6.86 -1.38 -20.21
CA GLY A 208 6.91 -1.00 -21.64
C GLY A 208 8.02 0.00 -21.97
N LYS A 209 7.65 1.09 -22.66
CA LYS A 209 8.54 2.19 -23.06
C LYS A 209 9.30 2.84 -21.90
N PHE A 210 8.78 2.82 -20.67
CA PHE A 210 9.50 3.36 -19.52
C PHE A 210 10.74 2.56 -19.13
N LYS A 211 10.97 1.39 -19.72
CA LYS A 211 12.25 0.67 -19.60
C LYS A 211 13.36 1.30 -20.43
N ASP A 212 13.01 2.04 -21.49
CA ASP A 212 13.98 2.81 -22.27
C ASP A 212 14.58 3.96 -21.45
N LYS A 213 15.86 4.26 -21.70
CA LYS A 213 16.64 5.22 -20.92
C LYS A 213 16.15 6.64 -21.09
N GLU A 214 15.71 7.03 -22.29
CA GLU A 214 15.28 8.40 -22.57
C GLU A 214 13.92 8.68 -21.94
N THR A 215 12.92 7.81 -22.19
CA THR A 215 11.58 7.92 -21.58
C THR A 215 11.64 7.86 -20.05
N LYS A 216 12.48 6.97 -19.49
CA LYS A 216 12.68 6.91 -18.03
C LYS A 216 13.24 8.21 -17.48
N ARG A 217 14.24 8.78 -18.14
CA ARG A 217 14.86 10.04 -17.72
C ARG A 217 13.87 11.19 -17.76
N GLU A 218 13.10 11.30 -18.85
CA GLU A 218 12.05 12.30 -19.00
C GLU A 218 11.03 12.23 -17.84
N PHE A 219 10.53 11.03 -17.53
CA PHE A 219 9.62 10.83 -16.39
C PHE A 219 10.24 11.31 -15.07
N LEU A 220 11.48 10.90 -14.78
CA LEU A 220 12.17 11.30 -13.55
C LEU A 220 12.46 12.80 -13.49
N ASP A 221 12.65 13.46 -14.63
CA ASP A 221 12.84 14.91 -14.70
C ASP A 221 11.53 15.66 -14.41
N TYR A 222 10.36 15.14 -14.81
CA TYR A 222 9.06 15.70 -14.39
C TYR A 222 8.82 15.63 -12.88
N LEU A 223 9.38 14.64 -12.18
CA LEU A 223 9.24 14.54 -10.72
C LEU A 223 9.98 15.66 -9.97
N LYS A 224 11.03 16.22 -10.59
CA LYS A 224 11.83 17.33 -10.04
C LYS A 224 11.15 18.69 -10.22
N MET A 225 10.08 18.76 -11.03
CA MET A 225 9.34 20.00 -11.22
C MET A 225 8.53 20.32 -9.97
N ASN A 226 8.79 21.45 -9.34
CA ASN A 226 7.98 21.93 -8.22
C ASN A 226 6.62 22.42 -8.72
N THR A 227 5.58 22.15 -7.94
CA THR A 227 4.25 22.73 -8.16
C THR A 227 3.94 23.61 -6.97
N GLU A 228 3.99 24.92 -7.18
CA GLU A 228 3.62 25.92 -6.19
C GLU A 228 2.18 26.33 -6.46
N PHE A 229 1.35 26.27 -5.42
CA PHE A 229 0.01 26.83 -5.44
C PHE A 229 0.08 28.10 -4.58
N ASN A 230 -0.20 29.24 -5.21
CA ASN A 230 -0.32 30.53 -4.52
C ASN A 230 -1.56 30.57 -3.63
#